data_AF-A0A954N860-F1
#
_entry.id   AF-A0A954N860-F1
#
_cell.length_a   1.000
_cell.length_b   1.000
_cell.length_c   1.000
_cell.angle_alpha   90.00
_cell.angle_beta   90.00
_cell.angle_gamma   90.00
#
_symmetry.space_group_name_H-M   'P 1'
#
loop_
_entity.id
_entity.type
_entity.pdbx_description
1 polymer ?
#
loop_
_entity_poly.entity_id
_entity_poly.type
_entity_poly.pdbx_seq_one_letter_code
_entity_poly.pdbx_strand_id
1 'polypeptide(L)'
;QMLYDHTQIFVEAGRPVELVFENVDVMPHNVVVVKPGALAKVGIAAEAMATSPDAFARSFIPDMDEVLYGSELAQPGQTKRVSFTAPETPGEFPFVCTFPGHWRRMYGTMHVVENLDDVPAEVLAPTVDPTIQTRPFVRSWTFSDLIDSVDEADAGRDFARAQTLFKELSCVQCHRIGGEGGEVGPDLAGVKKKIADGKFKRADVLRSMVDPSALIEDQYKTVTIIDTDGRIHNGIVTKRDDESVSLLANPLDNKEPIVIAVDEIEEEVPSSVSMMPAGLLNTLTREEILDLLRFVESAADGSDAAFEKSP
;
A
#
# COMPACT_ATOMS: atom_id res chain seq x y z
N GLN A 1 -5.03 -2.68 -6.98
CA GLN A 1 -4.55 -3.71 -6.03
C GLN A 1 -3.04 -3.59 -5.94
N MET A 2 -2.45 -3.77 -4.76
CA MET A 2 -0.99 -3.78 -4.55
C MET A 2 -0.35 -5.09 -5.06
N LEU A 3 -0.54 -5.38 -6.35
CA LEU A 3 -0.07 -6.58 -7.03
C LEU A 3 0.30 -6.19 -8.46
N TYR A 4 1.33 -6.84 -9.01
CA TYR A 4 1.57 -6.82 -10.44
C TYR A 4 0.69 -7.85 -11.14
N ASP A 5 0.20 -7.51 -12.33
CA ASP A 5 -0.54 -8.42 -13.19
C ASP A 5 0.33 -9.54 -13.78
N HIS A 6 1.59 -9.20 -14.04
CA HIS A 6 2.67 -10.12 -14.33
C HIS A 6 3.61 -10.22 -13.14
N THR A 7 3.62 -11.38 -12.47
CA THR A 7 4.58 -11.68 -11.38
C THR A 7 5.82 -12.39 -11.89
N GLN A 8 5.84 -12.78 -13.17
CA GLN A 8 6.97 -13.39 -13.86
C GLN A 8 7.13 -12.67 -15.19
N ILE A 9 8.32 -12.14 -15.47
CA ILE A 9 8.68 -11.58 -16.77
C ILE A 9 9.96 -12.24 -17.25
N PHE A 10 10.14 -12.37 -18.56
CA PHE A 10 11.30 -13.05 -19.15
C PHE A 10 12.01 -12.10 -20.10
N VAL A 11 13.34 -12.06 -20.02
CA VAL A 11 14.20 -11.27 -20.91
C VAL A 11 15.40 -12.11 -21.33
N GLU A 12 15.90 -11.88 -22.55
CA GLU A 12 17.10 -12.56 -23.04
C GLU A 12 18.36 -11.81 -22.58
N ALA A 13 19.37 -12.56 -22.16
CA ALA A 13 20.61 -12.03 -21.61
C ALA A 13 21.30 -11.02 -22.55
N GLY A 14 21.73 -9.88 -22.02
CA GLY A 14 22.44 -8.83 -22.77
C GLY A 14 21.61 -8.07 -23.81
N ARG A 15 20.30 -8.35 -23.94
CA ARG A 15 19.44 -7.69 -24.93
C ARG A 15 18.85 -6.38 -24.38
N PRO A 16 18.58 -5.39 -25.24
CA PRO A 16 17.85 -4.20 -24.82
C PRO A 16 16.41 -4.56 -24.47
N VAL A 17 15.93 -4.04 -23.34
CA VAL A 17 14.60 -4.25 -22.79
C VAL A 17 13.95 -2.89 -22.57
N GLU A 18 12.67 -2.78 -22.91
CA GLU A 18 11.81 -1.70 -22.45
C GLU A 18 10.70 -2.28 -21.58
N LEU A 19 10.72 -1.95 -20.29
CA LEU A 19 9.65 -2.28 -19.37
C LEU A 19 8.63 -1.14 -19.38
N VAL A 20 7.39 -1.48 -19.71
CA VAL A 20 6.24 -0.55 -19.69
C VAL A 20 5.38 -0.89 -18.48
N PHE A 21 5.27 0.06 -17.55
CA PHE A 21 4.50 -0.10 -16.34
C PHE A 21 3.30 0.86 -16.35
N GLU A 22 2.10 0.30 -16.37
CA GLU A 22 0.85 1.06 -16.29
C GLU A 22 0.25 0.93 -14.88
N ASN A 23 0.05 2.05 -14.20
CA ASN A 23 -0.60 2.06 -12.90
C ASN A 23 -2.12 2.21 -13.05
N VAL A 24 -2.82 1.08 -13.01
CA VAL A 24 -4.29 1.01 -13.00
C VAL A 24 -4.88 1.05 -11.58
N ASP A 25 -4.07 1.24 -10.54
CA ASP A 25 -4.52 1.33 -9.15
C ASP A 25 -4.86 2.77 -8.74
N VAL A 26 -5.54 2.92 -7.61
CA VAL A 26 -5.80 4.22 -6.96
C VAL A 26 -4.61 4.73 -6.13
N MET A 27 -3.63 3.86 -5.86
CA MET A 27 -2.41 4.17 -5.13
C MET A 27 -1.23 4.38 -6.08
N PRO A 28 -0.24 5.21 -5.72
CA PRO A 28 1.00 5.31 -6.48
C PRO A 28 1.80 4.00 -6.43
N HIS A 29 2.44 3.66 -7.53
CA HIS A 29 3.27 2.46 -7.64
C HIS A 29 4.49 2.74 -8.52
N ASN A 30 5.52 1.94 -8.37
CA ASN A 30 6.65 1.88 -9.30
C ASN A 30 7.06 0.43 -9.49
N VAL A 31 8.05 0.20 -10.35
CA VAL A 31 8.70 -1.10 -10.51
C VAL A 31 10.21 -0.92 -10.48
N VAL A 32 10.86 -1.66 -9.59
CA VAL A 32 12.30 -1.59 -9.36
C VAL A 32 12.88 -2.99 -9.45
N VAL A 33 13.76 -3.21 -10.42
CA VAL A 33 14.52 -4.45 -10.58
C VAL A 33 15.75 -4.38 -9.69
N VAL A 34 15.98 -5.43 -8.89
CA VAL A 34 17.06 -5.52 -7.93
C VAL A 34 17.94 -6.74 -8.17
N LYS A 35 19.13 -6.74 -7.57
CA LYS A 35 20.05 -7.90 -7.59
C LYS A 35 19.40 -9.14 -6.93
N PRO A 36 19.80 -10.37 -7.34
CA PRO A 36 19.37 -11.59 -6.68
C PRO A 36 19.63 -11.53 -5.16
N GLY A 37 18.65 -11.96 -4.36
CA GLY A 37 18.71 -11.93 -2.89
C GLY A 37 18.55 -10.54 -2.25
N ALA A 38 18.40 -9.46 -3.02
CA ALA A 38 18.37 -8.11 -2.47
C ALA A 38 16.97 -7.54 -2.16
N LEU A 39 15.89 -8.28 -2.46
CA LEU A 39 14.51 -7.79 -2.35
C LEU A 39 14.19 -7.22 -0.96
N ALA A 40 14.49 -7.98 0.12
CA ALA A 40 14.22 -7.56 1.49
C ALA A 40 14.98 -6.27 1.82
N LYS A 41 16.28 -6.26 1.53
CA LYS A 41 17.19 -5.16 1.84
C LYS A 41 16.76 -3.86 1.15
N VAL A 42 16.44 -3.92 -0.14
CA VAL A 42 15.97 -2.76 -0.90
C VAL A 42 14.57 -2.34 -0.43
N GLY A 43 13.67 -3.28 -0.16
CA GLY A 43 12.32 -2.98 0.33
C GLY A 43 12.32 -2.26 1.69
N ILE A 44 13.13 -2.74 2.65
CA ILE A 44 13.32 -2.11 3.96
C ILE A 44 13.93 -0.71 3.81
N ALA A 45 14.94 -0.56 2.95
CA ALA A 45 15.55 0.75 2.70
C ALA A 45 14.58 1.74 2.05
N ALA A 46 13.79 1.29 1.06
CA ALA A 46 12.75 2.09 0.42
C ALA A 46 11.67 2.52 1.41
N GLU A 47 11.26 1.61 2.29
CA GLU A 47 10.31 1.91 3.35
C GLU A 47 10.81 2.99 4.31
N ALA A 48 12.08 2.93 4.72
CA ALA A 48 12.66 3.94 5.59
C ALA A 48 12.62 5.34 4.96
N MET A 49 12.57 5.45 3.62
CA MET A 49 12.40 6.72 2.92
C MET A 49 11.03 7.37 3.17
N ALA A 50 10.01 6.66 3.66
CA ALA A 50 8.65 7.20 3.83
C ALA A 50 8.59 8.50 4.66
N THR A 51 9.55 8.69 5.57
CA THR A 51 9.66 9.90 6.41
C THR A 51 10.55 10.99 5.82
N SER A 52 11.20 10.73 4.68
CA SER A 52 12.16 11.64 4.05
C SER A 52 11.43 12.67 3.17
N PRO A 53 11.77 13.96 3.26
CA PRO A 53 11.08 15.03 2.53
C PRO A 53 11.27 14.96 1.00
N ASP A 54 12.30 14.28 0.53
CA ASP A 54 12.63 14.10 -0.89
C ASP A 54 12.17 12.75 -1.47
N ALA A 55 11.51 11.90 -0.67
CA ALA A 55 11.20 10.52 -1.05
C ALA A 55 10.34 10.43 -2.34
N PHE A 56 9.34 11.29 -2.47
CA PHE A 56 8.52 11.39 -3.68
C PHE A 56 9.33 11.82 -4.91
N ALA A 57 10.24 12.80 -4.76
CA ALA A 57 11.09 13.25 -5.85
C ALA A 57 12.05 12.14 -6.32
N ARG A 58 12.43 11.25 -5.41
CA ARG A 58 13.23 10.06 -5.68
C ARG A 58 12.42 8.83 -6.06
N SER A 59 11.11 8.98 -6.24
CA SER A 59 10.20 7.86 -6.55
C SER A 59 10.26 6.71 -5.54
N PHE A 60 10.68 6.96 -4.29
CA PHE A 60 10.93 5.95 -3.26
C PHE A 60 11.97 4.89 -3.64
N ILE A 61 12.88 5.21 -4.56
CA ILE A 61 13.99 4.33 -4.94
C ILE A 61 15.22 4.68 -4.08
N PRO A 62 15.68 3.75 -3.20
CA PRO A 62 16.86 3.99 -2.39
C PRO A 62 18.12 3.99 -3.25
N ASP A 63 19.11 4.77 -2.85
CA ASP A 63 20.40 4.86 -3.55
C ASP A 63 21.30 3.73 -3.04
N MET A 64 21.30 2.62 -3.78
CA MET A 64 21.91 1.36 -3.38
C MET A 64 22.44 0.61 -4.60
N ASP A 65 23.62 -0.02 -4.47
CA ASP A 65 24.21 -0.84 -5.52
C ASP A 65 23.32 -2.03 -5.91
N GLU A 66 22.42 -2.46 -5.03
CA GLU A 66 21.47 -3.54 -5.28
C GLU A 66 20.31 -3.16 -6.20
N VAL A 67 20.04 -1.86 -6.38
CA VAL A 67 19.04 -1.37 -7.34
C VAL A 67 19.66 -1.35 -8.74
N LEU A 68 19.09 -2.12 -9.66
CA LEU A 68 19.58 -2.21 -11.03
C LEU A 68 18.87 -1.19 -11.92
N TYR A 69 17.53 -1.25 -11.93
CA TYR A 69 16.67 -0.44 -12.80
C TYR A 69 15.42 -0.05 -12.02
N GLY A 70 14.88 1.14 -12.28
CA GLY A 70 13.68 1.60 -11.61
C GLY A 70 12.86 2.55 -12.47
N SER A 71 11.54 2.42 -12.39
CA SER A 71 10.63 3.40 -12.97
C SER A 71 10.50 4.61 -12.06
N GLU A 72 10.19 5.77 -12.64
CA GLU A 72 9.58 6.84 -11.86
C GLU A 72 8.31 6.33 -11.15
N LEU A 73 7.90 7.00 -10.08
CA LEU A 73 6.64 6.72 -9.41
C LEU A 73 5.47 7.05 -10.34
N ALA A 74 4.73 6.02 -10.74
CA ALA A 74 3.52 6.14 -11.52
C ALA A 74 2.35 6.50 -10.60
N GLN A 75 1.72 7.65 -10.86
CA GLN A 75 0.44 7.98 -10.23
C GLN A 75 -0.71 7.17 -10.88
N PRO A 76 -1.89 7.09 -10.25
CA PRO A 76 -3.08 6.47 -10.84
C PRO A 76 -3.34 6.91 -12.29
N GLY A 77 -3.50 5.94 -13.19
CA GLY A 77 -3.72 6.13 -14.62
C GLY A 77 -2.47 6.54 -15.42
N GLN A 78 -1.29 6.59 -14.81
CA GLN A 78 -0.05 6.91 -15.53
C GLN A 78 0.67 5.66 -16.03
N THR A 79 1.32 5.80 -17.18
CA THR A 79 2.28 4.82 -17.70
C THR A 79 3.71 5.35 -17.55
N LYS A 80 4.61 4.52 -17.04
CA LYS A 80 6.05 4.77 -16.96
C LYS A 80 6.82 3.76 -17.81
N ARG A 81 7.95 4.18 -18.36
CA ARG A 81 8.82 3.34 -19.18
C ARG A 81 10.22 3.33 -18.61
N VAL A 82 10.85 2.16 -18.60
CA VAL A 82 12.24 1.99 -18.19
C VAL A 82 12.94 1.22 -19.29
N SER A 83 13.94 1.85 -19.90
CA SER A 83 14.79 1.19 -20.89
C SER A 83 16.10 0.79 -20.23
N PHE A 84 16.49 -0.48 -20.38
CA PHE A 84 17.74 -1.00 -19.84
C PHE A 84 18.30 -2.11 -20.73
N THR A 85 19.54 -2.51 -20.47
CA THR A 85 20.10 -3.73 -21.06
C THR A 85 19.98 -4.86 -20.04
N ALA A 86 19.40 -5.99 -20.43
CA ALA A 86 19.27 -7.13 -19.55
C ALA A 86 20.66 -7.59 -19.04
N PRO A 87 20.76 -8.09 -17.79
CA PRO A 87 21.99 -8.71 -17.30
C PRO A 87 22.57 -9.73 -18.30
N GLU A 88 23.89 -9.80 -18.41
CA GLU A 88 24.55 -10.75 -19.30
C GLU A 88 24.50 -12.19 -18.79
N THR A 89 24.36 -12.36 -17.47
CA THR A 89 24.30 -13.68 -16.83
C THR A 89 22.84 -14.09 -16.63
N PRO A 90 22.43 -15.26 -17.15
CA PRO A 90 21.13 -15.84 -16.84
C PRO A 90 20.90 -15.99 -15.33
N GLY A 91 19.66 -15.79 -14.90
CA GLY A 91 19.30 -15.88 -13.48
C GLY A 91 18.00 -15.16 -13.15
N GLU A 92 17.65 -15.23 -11.87
CA GLU A 92 16.42 -14.65 -11.33
C GLU A 92 16.71 -13.30 -10.65
N PHE A 93 16.11 -12.25 -11.19
CA PHE A 93 16.26 -10.89 -10.72
C PHE A 93 14.91 -10.40 -10.20
N PRO A 94 14.74 -10.20 -8.88
CA PRO A 94 13.47 -9.74 -8.36
C PRO A 94 13.14 -8.34 -8.88
N PHE A 95 11.85 -8.07 -9.13
CA PHE A 95 11.35 -6.71 -9.27
C PHE A 95 10.30 -6.44 -8.20
N VAL A 96 10.26 -5.21 -7.69
CA VAL A 96 9.50 -4.86 -6.50
C VAL A 96 8.99 -3.43 -6.56
N CYS A 97 7.77 -3.20 -6.08
CA CYS A 97 7.26 -1.85 -5.85
C CYS A 97 7.87 -1.31 -4.56
N THR A 98 8.60 -0.21 -4.65
CA THR A 98 9.29 0.41 -3.52
C THR A 98 8.49 1.56 -2.89
N PHE A 99 7.28 1.82 -3.37
CA PHE A 99 6.37 2.71 -2.66
C PHE A 99 6.09 2.17 -1.25
N PRO A 100 6.05 3.02 -0.20
CA PRO A 100 6.05 2.57 1.18
C PRO A 100 4.99 1.51 1.49
N GLY A 101 5.40 0.41 2.12
CA GLY A 101 4.52 -0.71 2.48
C GLY A 101 4.23 -1.71 1.36
N HIS A 102 4.43 -1.37 0.08
CA HIS A 102 4.00 -2.20 -1.05
C HIS A 102 4.95 -3.38 -1.33
N TRP A 103 6.25 -3.19 -1.07
CA TRP A 103 7.33 -4.14 -1.40
C TRP A 103 7.14 -5.56 -0.84
N ARG A 104 6.33 -5.69 0.22
CA ARG A 104 6.06 -6.95 0.91
C ARG A 104 5.08 -7.88 0.18
N ARG A 105 4.36 -7.35 -0.81
CA ARG A 105 3.35 -8.11 -1.58
C ARG A 105 3.44 -7.84 -3.08
N MET A 106 3.85 -6.64 -3.45
CA MET A 106 3.93 -6.21 -4.84
C MET A 106 5.35 -6.42 -5.37
N TYR A 107 5.67 -7.69 -5.62
CA TYR A 107 6.93 -8.12 -6.22
C TYR A 107 6.72 -9.27 -7.20
N GLY A 108 7.72 -9.52 -8.03
CA GLY A 108 7.79 -10.63 -8.96
C GLY A 108 9.24 -10.92 -9.36
N THR A 109 9.41 -11.80 -10.34
CA THR A 109 10.73 -12.22 -10.81
C THR A 109 10.91 -11.93 -12.29
N MET A 110 11.97 -11.22 -12.63
CA MET A 110 12.51 -11.11 -13.97
C MET A 110 13.50 -12.25 -14.19
N HIS A 111 13.15 -13.17 -15.07
CA HIS A 111 13.99 -14.27 -15.52
C HIS A 111 14.85 -13.82 -16.68
N VAL A 112 16.16 -13.75 -16.46
CA VAL A 112 17.13 -13.57 -17.53
C VAL A 112 17.48 -14.96 -18.07
N VAL A 113 17.14 -15.22 -19.32
CA VAL A 113 17.34 -16.51 -19.99
C VAL A 113 18.35 -16.38 -21.13
N GLU A 114 18.93 -17.51 -21.56
CA GLU A 114 19.83 -17.52 -22.72
C GLU A 114 19.08 -17.27 -24.04
N ASN A 115 17.84 -17.77 -24.15
CA ASN A 115 16.99 -17.63 -25.33
C ASN A 115 15.52 -17.55 -24.90
N LEU A 116 14.82 -16.50 -25.35
CA LEU A 116 13.39 -16.31 -25.04
C LEU A 116 12.47 -17.32 -25.74
N ASP A 117 12.88 -17.89 -26.88
CA ASP A 117 12.07 -18.85 -27.64
C ASP A 117 11.81 -20.15 -26.87
N ASP A 118 12.58 -20.41 -25.81
CA ASP A 118 12.47 -21.61 -24.97
C ASP A 118 11.44 -21.44 -23.82
N VAL A 119 10.86 -20.24 -23.64
CA VAL A 119 9.89 -19.95 -22.58
C VAL A 119 8.46 -20.31 -23.05
N PRO A 120 7.72 -21.18 -22.34
CA PRO A 120 6.35 -21.53 -22.73
C PRO A 120 5.41 -20.32 -22.71
N ALA A 121 4.61 -20.16 -23.76
CA ALA A 121 3.70 -19.02 -23.92
C ALA A 121 2.66 -18.90 -22.80
N GLU A 122 2.27 -20.00 -22.15
CA GLU A 122 1.32 -19.97 -21.02
C GLU A 122 1.88 -19.21 -19.80
N VAL A 123 3.21 -19.17 -19.62
CA VAL A 123 3.87 -18.49 -18.51
C VAL A 123 3.93 -16.97 -18.73
N LEU A 124 3.72 -16.51 -19.97
CA LEU A 124 3.74 -15.11 -20.36
C LEU A 124 2.37 -14.42 -20.24
N ALA A 125 1.30 -15.17 -19.96
CA ALA A 125 -0.05 -14.62 -19.90
C ALA A 125 -0.26 -13.77 -18.62
N PRO A 126 -0.92 -12.60 -18.72
CA PRO A 126 -1.29 -11.81 -17.55
C PRO A 126 -2.25 -12.58 -16.64
N THR A 127 -2.12 -12.39 -15.33
CA THR A 127 -2.92 -13.11 -14.33
C THR A 127 -4.08 -12.29 -13.74
N VAL A 128 -4.25 -11.03 -14.15
CA VAL A 128 -5.22 -10.10 -13.54
C VAL A 128 -6.35 -9.71 -14.51
N ASP A 129 -7.53 -9.49 -13.94
CA ASP A 129 -8.77 -9.11 -14.61
C ASP A 129 -8.68 -7.68 -15.20
N PRO A 130 -8.84 -7.52 -16.53
CA PRO A 130 -8.77 -6.21 -17.20
C PRO A 130 -10.00 -5.31 -16.94
N THR A 131 -10.98 -5.73 -16.15
CA THR A 131 -12.20 -4.95 -15.89
C THR A 131 -12.12 -3.97 -14.70
N ILE A 132 -10.94 -3.82 -14.07
CA ILE A 132 -10.75 -2.86 -12.96
C ILE A 132 -11.01 -1.43 -13.46
N GLN A 133 -12.10 -0.82 -13.00
CA GLN A 133 -12.42 0.58 -13.29
C GLN A 133 -11.51 1.51 -12.48
N THR A 134 -10.85 2.45 -13.16
CA THR A 134 -9.88 3.35 -12.54
C THR A 134 -10.41 4.78 -12.47
N ARG A 135 -10.19 5.43 -11.32
CA ARG A 135 -10.47 6.86 -11.15
C ARG A 135 -9.26 7.66 -11.61
N PRO A 136 -9.43 8.82 -12.26
CA PRO A 136 -8.30 9.65 -12.64
C PRO A 136 -7.56 10.16 -11.41
N PHE A 137 -6.23 10.26 -11.50
CA PHE A 137 -5.44 10.96 -10.51
C PHE A 137 -5.88 12.42 -10.39
N VAL A 138 -6.05 12.89 -9.16
CA VAL A 138 -6.38 14.28 -8.84
C VAL A 138 -5.14 14.98 -8.29
N ARG A 139 -4.61 14.49 -7.16
CA ARG A 139 -3.47 15.11 -6.46
C ARG A 139 -2.90 14.14 -5.42
N SER A 140 -1.59 14.19 -5.19
CA SER A 140 -0.99 13.62 -3.98
C SER A 140 -1.29 14.56 -2.81
N TRP A 141 -2.42 14.34 -2.13
CA TRP A 141 -2.88 15.22 -1.05
C TRP A 141 -1.96 15.15 0.17
N THR A 142 -1.66 16.31 0.76
CA THR A 142 -0.96 16.39 2.05
C THR A 142 -1.89 16.89 3.14
N PHE A 143 -1.53 16.64 4.41
CA PHE A 143 -2.30 17.14 5.55
C PHE A 143 -2.48 18.67 5.49
N SER A 144 -1.44 19.41 5.11
CA SER A 144 -1.47 20.86 4.92
C SER A 144 -2.39 21.32 3.79
N ASP A 145 -2.61 20.49 2.76
CA ASP A 145 -3.50 20.86 1.65
C ASP A 145 -4.98 20.85 2.05
N LEU A 146 -5.32 20.16 3.14
CA LEU A 146 -6.70 19.85 3.52
C LEU A 146 -7.10 20.45 4.87
N ILE A 147 -6.15 20.62 5.80
CA ILE A 147 -6.46 20.98 7.19
C ILE A 147 -7.21 22.32 7.32
N ASP A 148 -6.94 23.30 6.46
CA ASP A 148 -7.61 24.60 6.49
C ASP A 148 -9.06 24.57 5.95
N SER A 149 -9.45 23.47 5.29
CA SER A 149 -10.78 23.28 4.68
C SER A 149 -11.68 22.32 5.47
N VAL A 150 -11.20 21.74 6.57
CA VAL A 150 -11.91 20.64 7.25
C VAL A 150 -13.24 21.08 7.90
N ASP A 151 -13.40 22.37 8.20
CA ASP A 151 -14.64 22.91 8.73
C ASP A 151 -15.76 22.98 7.67
N GLU A 152 -15.41 22.95 6.38
CA GLU A 152 -16.37 22.81 5.28
C GLU A 152 -17.07 21.43 5.29
N ALA A 153 -16.57 20.47 6.08
CA ALA A 153 -17.20 19.18 6.28
C ALA A 153 -18.48 19.23 7.15
N ASP A 154 -18.79 20.37 7.77
CA ASP A 154 -19.95 20.52 8.66
C ASP A 154 -21.29 20.69 7.93
N ALA A 155 -21.28 20.93 6.62
CA ALA A 155 -22.48 21.11 5.81
C ALA A 155 -22.28 20.74 4.34
N GLY A 156 -23.38 20.43 3.65
CA GLY A 156 -23.40 20.21 2.21
C GLY A 156 -22.67 18.96 1.74
N ARG A 157 -22.44 18.00 2.64
CA ARG A 157 -21.76 16.73 2.34
C ARG A 157 -22.71 15.75 1.68
N ASP A 158 -22.17 14.86 0.85
CA ASP A 158 -22.94 13.80 0.18
C ASP A 158 -22.68 12.43 0.83
N PHE A 159 -23.65 11.97 1.63
CA PHE A 159 -23.57 10.68 2.31
C PHE A 159 -23.42 9.49 1.35
N ALA A 160 -24.18 9.48 0.25
CA ALA A 160 -24.21 8.36 -0.68
C ALA A 160 -22.91 8.27 -1.48
N ARG A 161 -22.34 9.43 -1.84
CA ARG A 161 -21.00 9.52 -2.43
C ARG A 161 -19.95 9.01 -1.46
N ALA A 162 -19.93 9.50 -0.22
CA ALA A 162 -18.96 9.06 0.78
C ALA A 162 -19.03 7.55 1.05
N GLN A 163 -20.22 6.98 1.16
CA GLN A 163 -20.41 5.55 1.36
C GLN A 163 -19.88 4.73 0.19
N THR A 164 -20.10 5.18 -1.05
CA THR A 164 -19.54 4.56 -2.26
C THR A 164 -18.02 4.63 -2.25
N LEU A 165 -17.45 5.81 -1.97
CA LEU A 165 -15.99 6.01 -1.92
C LEU A 165 -15.32 5.14 -0.85
N PHE A 166 -15.93 4.98 0.32
CA PHE A 166 -15.42 4.11 1.38
C PHE A 166 -15.30 2.64 0.93
N LYS A 167 -16.15 2.21 0.00
CA LYS A 167 -16.10 0.87 -0.62
C LYS A 167 -15.10 0.82 -1.77
N GLU A 168 -15.14 1.79 -2.69
CA GLU A 168 -14.24 1.86 -3.86
C GLU A 168 -12.77 1.92 -3.45
N LEU A 169 -12.45 2.69 -2.40
CA LEU A 169 -11.10 2.80 -1.84
C LEU A 169 -10.73 1.62 -0.93
N SER A 170 -11.57 0.59 -0.86
CA SER A 170 -11.36 -0.62 -0.07
C SER A 170 -11.22 -0.41 1.45
N CYS A 171 -11.61 0.76 1.97
CA CYS A 171 -11.56 1.05 3.41
C CYS A 171 -12.39 0.03 4.22
N VAL A 172 -13.54 -0.38 3.67
CA VAL A 172 -14.45 -1.38 4.27
C VAL A 172 -13.81 -2.76 4.44
N GLN A 173 -12.78 -3.11 3.66
CA GLN A 173 -12.09 -4.39 3.81
C GLN A 173 -11.40 -4.48 5.18
N CYS A 174 -10.84 -3.36 5.66
CA CYS A 174 -10.08 -3.32 6.91
C CYS A 174 -10.87 -2.76 8.08
N HIS A 175 -11.75 -1.78 7.84
CA HIS A 175 -12.43 -1.02 8.89
C HIS A 175 -13.91 -1.33 8.94
N ARG A 176 -14.39 -1.65 10.14
CA ARG A 176 -15.82 -1.73 10.46
C ARG A 176 -16.39 -0.33 10.69
N ILE A 177 -17.55 -0.04 10.09
CA ILE A 177 -18.33 1.17 10.33
C ILE A 177 -19.81 0.89 10.08
N GLY A 178 -20.71 1.44 10.90
CA GLY A 178 -22.15 1.17 10.77
C GLY A 178 -22.55 -0.31 10.89
N GLY A 179 -21.69 -1.16 11.45
CA GLY A 179 -21.91 -2.60 11.57
C GLY A 179 -21.40 -3.45 10.40
N GLU A 180 -20.85 -2.85 9.35
CA GLU A 180 -20.29 -3.53 8.17
C GLU A 180 -18.78 -3.28 8.06
N GLY A 181 -18.03 -4.26 7.54
CA GLY A 181 -16.59 -4.17 7.26
C GLY A 181 -15.72 -5.15 8.04
N GLY A 182 -14.40 -5.05 7.86
CA GLY A 182 -13.42 -5.94 8.47
C GLY A 182 -12.92 -5.52 9.85
N GLU A 183 -12.09 -6.37 10.45
CA GLU A 183 -11.52 -6.19 11.81
C GLU A 183 -9.99 -6.03 11.80
N VAL A 184 -9.43 -5.67 10.65
CA VAL A 184 -7.99 -5.50 10.46
C VAL A 184 -7.52 -4.19 11.09
N GLY A 185 -8.26 -3.12 10.81
CA GLY A 185 -8.07 -1.80 11.39
C GLY A 185 -9.06 -1.52 12.53
N PRO A 186 -8.90 -0.39 13.23
CA PRO A 186 -9.82 -0.01 14.29
C PRO A 186 -11.26 0.17 13.81
N ASP A 187 -12.21 -0.22 14.66
CA ASP A 187 -13.64 0.02 14.45
C ASP A 187 -13.92 1.54 14.47
N LEU A 188 -14.43 2.04 13.36
CA LEU A 188 -14.71 3.46 13.15
C LEU A 188 -16.03 3.90 13.78
N ALA A 189 -16.90 2.96 14.22
CA ALA A 189 -18.13 3.30 14.91
C ALA A 189 -17.88 4.11 16.21
N GLY A 190 -16.70 3.94 16.82
CA GLY A 190 -16.29 4.67 18.01
C GLY A 190 -15.81 6.11 17.76
N VAL A 191 -15.52 6.51 16.51
CA VAL A 191 -14.92 7.81 16.19
C VAL A 191 -15.82 8.96 16.64
N LYS A 192 -17.12 8.93 16.30
CA LYS A 192 -18.11 9.93 16.71
C LYS A 192 -18.08 10.19 18.22
N LYS A 193 -18.05 9.12 19.02
CA LYS A 193 -17.99 9.21 20.48
C LYS A 193 -16.65 9.77 20.96
N LYS A 194 -15.53 9.32 20.40
CA LYS A 194 -14.19 9.82 20.77
C LYS A 194 -14.04 11.32 20.49
N ILE A 195 -14.65 11.82 19.40
CA ILE A 195 -14.70 13.25 19.09
C ILE A 195 -15.55 14.01 20.11
N ALA A 196 -16.77 13.52 20.39
CA ALA A 196 -17.65 14.14 21.38
C ALA A 196 -17.04 14.17 22.80
N ASP A 197 -16.27 13.14 23.17
CA ASP A 197 -15.56 13.05 24.44
C ASP A 197 -14.25 13.88 24.46
N GLY A 198 -13.89 14.56 23.35
CA GLY A 198 -12.67 15.36 23.22
C GLY A 198 -11.36 14.55 23.17
N LYS A 199 -11.44 13.23 22.99
CA LYS A 199 -10.30 12.30 22.92
C LYS A 199 -9.69 12.19 21.52
N PHE A 200 -10.42 12.66 20.52
CA PHE A 200 -10.00 12.67 19.12
C PHE A 200 -10.49 13.96 18.46
N LYS A 201 -9.68 14.56 17.60
CA LYS A 201 -10.04 15.76 16.85
C LYS A 201 -10.25 15.40 15.38
N ARG A 202 -11.02 16.22 14.67
CA ARG A 202 -11.15 16.17 13.20
C ARG A 202 -9.80 16.09 12.49
N ALA A 203 -8.84 16.89 12.96
CA ALA A 203 -7.46 16.88 12.48
C ALA A 203 -6.79 15.50 12.63
N ASP A 204 -7.08 14.75 13.69
CA ASP A 204 -6.51 13.42 13.91
C ASP A 204 -7.13 12.41 12.92
N VAL A 205 -8.45 12.49 12.67
CA VAL A 205 -9.14 11.68 11.63
C VAL A 205 -8.54 11.94 10.26
N LEU A 206 -8.45 13.23 9.87
CA LEU A 206 -7.87 13.63 8.59
C LEU A 206 -6.43 13.13 8.47
N ARG A 207 -5.64 13.24 9.54
CA ARG A 207 -4.25 12.78 9.51
C ARG A 207 -4.15 11.28 9.30
N SER A 208 -4.97 10.48 9.97
CA SER A 208 -5.00 9.02 9.74
C SER A 208 -5.40 8.65 8.31
N MET A 209 -6.25 9.45 7.65
CA MET A 209 -6.67 9.19 6.26
C MET A 209 -5.62 9.58 5.22
N VAL A 210 -4.92 10.71 5.43
CA VAL A 210 -3.95 11.27 4.48
C VAL A 210 -2.55 10.70 4.67
N ASP A 211 -2.17 10.48 5.92
CA ASP A 211 -0.83 10.08 6.37
C ASP A 211 -0.96 8.95 7.42
N PRO A 212 -1.40 7.75 7.02
CA PRO A 212 -1.74 6.66 7.93
C PRO A 212 -0.55 6.16 8.75
N SER A 213 0.68 6.42 8.31
CA SER A 213 1.92 6.05 9.01
C SER A 213 2.36 7.08 10.05
N ALA A 214 1.75 8.28 10.09
CA ALA A 214 2.10 9.32 11.07
C ALA A 214 1.88 8.87 12.53
N LEU A 215 0.85 8.06 12.76
CA LEU A 215 0.50 7.55 14.07
C LEU A 215 -0.09 6.15 13.94
N ILE A 216 0.68 5.15 14.36
CA ILE A 216 0.28 3.74 14.37
C ILE A 216 0.21 3.29 15.83
N GLU A 217 -0.99 2.92 16.28
CA GLU A 217 -1.16 2.33 17.61
C GLU A 217 -0.46 0.96 17.68
N ASP A 218 0.13 0.63 18.83
CA ASP A 218 0.97 -0.57 18.98
C ASP A 218 0.29 -1.87 18.55
N GLN A 219 -1.03 -2.00 18.77
CA GLN A 219 -1.82 -3.16 18.40
C GLN A 219 -1.96 -3.38 16.87
N TYR A 220 -1.69 -2.34 16.06
CA TYR A 220 -1.75 -2.40 14.59
C TYR A 220 -0.38 -2.33 13.94
N LYS A 221 0.70 -2.27 14.72
CA LYS A 221 2.07 -2.26 14.20
C LYS A 221 2.40 -3.63 13.60
N THR A 222 2.89 -3.61 12.38
CA THR A 222 3.42 -4.79 11.71
C THR A 222 4.91 -4.93 12.01
N VAL A 223 5.40 -6.16 11.92
CA VAL A 223 6.82 -6.48 11.95
C VAL A 223 7.19 -7.23 10.68
N THR A 224 8.42 -7.06 10.23
CA THR A 224 9.06 -7.95 9.25
C THR A 224 10.01 -8.85 10.02
N ILE A 225 9.84 -10.17 9.89
CA ILE A 225 10.74 -11.20 10.40
C ILE A 225 11.44 -11.84 9.21
N ILE A 226 12.77 -11.88 9.24
CA ILE A 226 13.60 -12.66 8.32
C ILE A 226 14.02 -13.92 9.08
N ASP A 227 13.66 -15.08 8.57
CA ASP A 227 14.07 -16.35 9.17
C ASP A 227 15.47 -16.78 8.70
N THR A 228 16.07 -17.75 9.37
CA THR A 228 17.41 -18.28 9.04
C THR A 228 17.50 -18.95 7.68
N ASP A 229 16.37 -19.24 7.03
CA ASP A 229 16.30 -19.74 5.64
C ASP A 229 16.22 -18.58 4.63
N GLY A 230 16.26 -17.33 5.10
CA GLY A 230 16.13 -16.12 4.29
C GLY A 230 14.70 -15.83 3.83
N ARG A 231 13.68 -16.51 4.38
CA ARG A 231 12.28 -16.19 4.06
C ARG A 231 11.85 -14.95 4.83
N ILE A 232 11.02 -14.15 4.18
CA ILE A 232 10.48 -12.91 4.72
C ILE A 232 9.05 -13.16 5.16
N HIS A 233 8.80 -12.99 6.46
CA HIS A 233 7.49 -13.04 7.07
C HIS A 233 7.08 -11.64 7.48
N ASN A 234 5.91 -11.17 7.07
CA ASN A 234 5.40 -9.88 7.52
C ASN A 234 4.00 -10.04 8.06
N GLY A 235 3.69 -9.41 9.18
CA GLY A 235 2.35 -9.42 9.75
C GLY A 235 2.24 -8.65 11.06
N ILE A 236 1.06 -8.69 11.65
CA ILE A 236 0.84 -8.24 13.03
C ILE A 236 1.20 -9.40 13.97
N VAL A 237 1.96 -9.10 15.03
CA VAL A 237 2.21 -10.07 16.10
C VAL A 237 0.93 -10.28 16.90
N THR A 238 0.32 -11.46 16.78
CA THR A 238 -0.91 -11.82 17.52
C THR A 238 -0.60 -12.51 18.85
N LYS A 239 0.54 -13.19 18.93
CA LYS A 239 1.04 -13.86 20.13
C LYS A 239 2.56 -13.92 20.10
N ARG A 240 3.18 -13.79 21.27
CA ARG A 240 4.61 -14.03 21.49
C ARG A 240 4.81 -14.72 22.82
N ASP A 241 5.65 -15.74 22.82
CA ASP A 241 6.18 -16.41 24.02
C ASP A 241 7.68 -16.67 23.85
N ASP A 242 8.30 -17.33 24.83
CA ASP A 242 9.75 -17.59 24.83
C ASP A 242 10.18 -18.58 23.72
N GLU A 243 9.23 -19.32 23.14
CA GLU A 243 9.48 -20.35 22.13
C GLU A 243 9.14 -19.85 20.71
N SER A 244 8.11 -19.01 20.57
CA SER A 244 7.56 -18.68 19.26
C SER A 244 6.95 -17.28 19.12
N VAL A 245 6.90 -16.81 17.88
CA VAL A 245 6.16 -15.62 17.46
C VAL A 245 5.07 -16.05 16.48
N SER A 246 3.82 -15.66 16.75
CA SER A 246 2.69 -15.84 15.84
C SER A 246 2.42 -14.55 15.07
N LEU A 247 2.54 -14.62 13.75
CA LEU A 247 2.33 -13.52 12.81
C LEU A 247 1.06 -13.72 11.98
N LEU A 248 0.16 -12.75 12.03
CA LEU A 248 -0.96 -12.69 11.11
C LEU A 248 -0.54 -11.89 9.87
N ALA A 249 -0.18 -12.60 8.80
CA ALA A 249 0.42 -11.99 7.60
C ALA A 249 -0.57 -11.23 6.72
N ASN A 250 -1.80 -11.74 6.62
CA ASN A 250 -2.90 -11.03 6.01
C ASN A 250 -4.17 -11.23 6.84
N PRO A 251 -4.55 -10.22 7.64
CA PRO A 251 -5.80 -10.27 8.40
C PRO A 251 -7.05 -10.38 7.50
N LEU A 252 -6.94 -10.11 6.19
CA LEU A 252 -8.04 -10.24 5.22
C LEU A 252 -8.24 -11.67 4.67
N ASP A 253 -7.24 -12.56 4.78
CA ASP A 253 -7.30 -13.88 4.13
C ASP A 253 -7.90 -14.97 5.04
N ASN A 254 -8.32 -14.64 6.27
CA ASN A 254 -8.81 -15.59 7.29
C ASN A 254 -7.89 -16.81 7.50
N LYS A 255 -6.59 -16.68 7.20
CA LYS A 255 -5.60 -17.76 7.37
C LYS A 255 -5.13 -17.82 8.82
N GLU A 256 -4.73 -19.02 9.25
CA GLU A 256 -4.07 -19.18 10.54
C GLU A 256 -2.78 -18.36 10.61
N PRO A 257 -2.41 -17.83 11.79
CA PRO A 257 -1.14 -17.15 11.98
C PRO A 257 0.04 -18.06 11.63
N ILE A 258 1.05 -17.47 10.99
CA ILE A 258 2.35 -18.11 10.78
C ILE A 258 3.05 -18.17 12.13
N VAL A 259 3.49 -19.36 12.54
CA VAL A 259 4.25 -19.54 13.78
C VAL A 259 5.71 -19.73 13.41
N ILE A 260 6.57 -18.89 13.98
CA ILE A 260 8.02 -18.90 13.74
C ILE A 260 8.69 -19.14 15.09
N ALA A 261 9.59 -20.12 15.16
CA ALA A 261 10.34 -20.38 16.38
C ALA A 261 11.33 -19.23 16.63
N VAL A 262 11.54 -18.85 17.89
CA VAL A 262 12.41 -17.70 18.23
C VAL A 262 13.86 -17.92 17.79
N ASP A 263 14.33 -19.16 17.74
CA ASP A 263 15.67 -19.53 17.27
C ASP A 263 15.82 -19.58 15.74
N GLU A 264 14.70 -19.58 15.00
CA GLU A 264 14.67 -19.46 13.54
C GLU A 264 14.63 -17.99 13.09
N ILE A 265 14.51 -17.03 14.01
CA ILE A 265 14.48 -15.59 13.68
C ILE A 265 15.92 -15.08 13.56
N GLU A 266 16.31 -14.69 12.34
CA GLU A 266 17.59 -14.02 12.09
C GLU A 266 17.50 -12.52 12.37
N GLU A 267 16.44 -11.87 11.88
CA GLU A 267 16.21 -10.43 12.04
C GLU A 267 14.72 -10.13 12.25
N GLU A 268 14.41 -9.20 13.15
CA GLU A 268 13.07 -8.66 13.32
C GLU A 268 13.11 -7.14 13.26
N VAL A 269 12.35 -6.57 12.34
CA VAL A 269 12.29 -5.14 12.07
C VAL A 269 10.86 -4.64 12.29
N PRO A 270 10.61 -3.82 13.32
CA PRO A 270 9.34 -3.13 13.48
C PRO A 270 9.07 -2.18 12.30
N SER A 271 7.87 -2.25 11.73
CA SER A 271 7.48 -1.36 10.64
C SER A 271 7.16 0.03 11.18
N SER A 272 7.70 1.06 10.51
CA SER A 272 7.24 2.45 10.68
C SER A 272 6.11 2.83 9.73
N VAL A 273 5.73 1.90 8.84
CA VAL A 273 4.67 2.09 7.84
C VAL A 273 3.42 1.32 8.23
N SER A 274 2.30 2.02 8.14
CA SER A 274 0.98 1.46 8.43
C SER A 274 0.58 0.41 7.40
N MET A 275 -0.21 -0.56 7.84
CA MET A 275 -0.88 -1.48 6.92
C MET A 275 -2.01 -0.79 6.13
N MET A 276 -2.52 0.35 6.64
CA MET A 276 -3.40 1.21 5.86
C MET A 276 -2.58 1.88 4.74
N PRO A 277 -2.92 1.64 3.46
CA PRO A 277 -2.09 2.14 2.37
C PRO A 277 -2.06 3.67 2.27
N ALA A 278 -0.91 4.21 1.87
CA ALA A 278 -0.77 5.63 1.60
C ALA A 278 -1.32 5.99 0.21
N GLY A 279 -1.78 7.24 0.05
CA GLY A 279 -2.24 7.75 -1.25
C GLY A 279 -3.63 7.28 -1.69
N LEU A 280 -4.41 6.61 -0.81
CA LEU A 280 -5.79 6.20 -1.09
C LEU A 280 -6.69 7.37 -1.52
N LEU A 281 -6.41 8.59 -1.07
CA LEU A 281 -7.20 9.78 -1.40
C LEU A 281 -6.79 10.44 -2.72
N ASN A 282 -5.76 9.95 -3.41
CA ASN A 282 -5.14 10.69 -4.51
C ASN A 282 -6.03 10.84 -5.75
N THR A 283 -7.04 9.99 -5.88
CA THR A 283 -8.04 10.03 -6.95
C THR A 283 -9.33 10.75 -6.54
N LEU A 284 -9.36 11.36 -5.35
CA LEU A 284 -10.49 12.12 -4.84
C LEU A 284 -10.26 13.62 -5.00
N THR A 285 -11.34 14.32 -5.32
CA THR A 285 -11.41 15.78 -5.18
C THR A 285 -11.48 16.19 -3.71
N ARG A 286 -11.18 17.47 -3.40
CA ARG A 286 -11.31 17.97 -2.03
C ARG A 286 -12.71 17.75 -1.46
N GLU A 287 -13.76 17.99 -2.25
CA GLU A 287 -15.15 17.78 -1.81
C GLU A 287 -15.44 16.33 -1.43
N GLU A 288 -14.95 15.39 -2.24
CA GLU A 288 -15.08 13.96 -1.98
C GLU A 288 -14.33 13.53 -0.70
N ILE A 289 -13.17 14.13 -0.45
CA ILE A 289 -12.42 13.90 0.79
C ILE A 289 -13.19 14.45 1.99
N LEU A 290 -13.80 15.62 1.89
CA LEU A 290 -14.61 16.21 2.96
C LEU A 290 -15.88 15.39 3.24
N ASP A 291 -16.52 14.82 2.21
CA ASP A 291 -17.64 13.90 2.43
C ASP A 291 -17.19 12.64 3.17
N LEU A 292 -16.05 12.05 2.75
CA LEU A 292 -15.51 10.85 3.36
C LEU A 292 -15.06 11.11 4.81
N LEU A 293 -14.44 12.27 5.07
CA LEU A 293 -14.08 12.72 6.41
C LEU A 293 -15.33 12.80 7.30
N ARG A 294 -16.38 13.48 6.84
CA ARG A 294 -17.62 13.60 7.62
C ARG A 294 -18.30 12.24 7.82
N PHE A 295 -18.27 11.37 6.83
CA PHE A 295 -18.82 10.02 6.92
C PHE A 295 -18.14 9.18 8.01
N VAL A 296 -16.81 9.27 8.14
CA VAL A 296 -16.08 8.62 9.23
C VAL A 296 -16.39 9.26 10.59
N GLU A 297 -16.42 10.59 10.66
CA GLU A 297 -16.73 11.33 11.89
C GLU A 297 -18.14 11.08 12.43
N SER A 298 -19.11 10.96 11.52
CA SER A 298 -20.49 10.66 11.87
C SER A 298 -20.71 9.18 12.18
N ALA A 299 -19.67 8.34 12.05
CA ALA A 299 -19.76 6.88 12.17
C ALA A 299 -20.78 6.27 11.17
N ALA A 300 -20.78 6.78 9.94
CA ALA A 300 -21.75 6.44 8.89
C ALA A 300 -23.22 6.71 9.26
N ASP A 301 -23.46 7.68 10.16
CA ASP A 301 -24.80 8.14 10.49
C ASP A 301 -25.31 9.09 9.39
N GLY A 302 -26.16 8.57 8.50
CA GLY A 302 -26.75 9.34 7.40
C GLY A 302 -27.80 10.37 7.83
N SER A 303 -28.19 10.40 9.11
CA SER A 303 -29.06 11.44 9.66
C SER A 303 -28.29 12.66 10.19
N ASP A 304 -26.96 12.65 10.08
CA ASP A 304 -26.13 13.77 10.50
C ASP A 304 -26.42 15.03 9.68
N ALA A 305 -26.56 16.18 10.36
CA ALA A 305 -26.95 17.45 9.77
C ALA A 305 -26.03 17.91 8.62
N ALA A 306 -24.77 17.45 8.60
CA ALA A 306 -23.84 17.77 7.53
C ALA A 306 -24.26 17.20 6.16
N PHE A 307 -25.08 16.14 6.15
CA PHE A 307 -25.61 15.51 4.93
C PHE A 307 -26.96 16.05 4.49
N GLU A 308 -27.54 16.99 5.24
CA GLU A 308 -28.74 17.68 4.79
C GLU A 308 -28.40 18.53 3.55
N LYS A 309 -29.21 18.38 2.50
CA LYS A 309 -29.08 19.24 1.32
C LYS A 309 -29.36 20.67 1.75
N SER A 310 -28.42 21.58 1.46
CA SER A 310 -28.67 23.01 1.66
C SER A 310 -29.97 23.40 0.93
N PRO A 311 -30.86 24.18 1.59
CA PRO A 311 -32.14 24.60 1.00
C PRO A 311 -31.98 25.44 -0.28
#